data_AF-A0A3M7T2S5-F1
#
_entry.id   AF-A0A3M7T2S5-F1
#
_cell.length_a   1.000
_cell.length_b   1.000
_cell.length_c   1.000
_cell.angle_alpha   90.00
_cell.angle_beta   90.00
_cell.angle_gamma   90.00
#
_symmetry.space_group_name_H-M   'P 1'
#
loop_
_entity.id
_entity.type
_entity.pdbx_description
1 polymer ?
#
loop_
_entity_poly.entity_id
_entity_poly.type
_entity_poly.pdbx_seq_one_letter_code
_entity_poly.pdbx_strand_id
1 'polypeptide(L)'
;MNENFLMMNLNDKKNVKILFILVVINLNVINACYITNCPWGGKRSQPFLDFENAHQCRKCASGLGMCFGPRICCGPDMGCLIDTKETSVCQLEDIKSNVPCQPYGKICDKVEFGRCATSNLCCNPDHCLEDSTCVSEENDYSEDYKEIDTKLLKALKRLISKKRQKNENYESHNIDNYQS
;
A
#
# COMPACT_ATOMS: atom_id res chain seq x y z
N MET A 1 -30.52 -28.64 -12.94
CA MET A 1 -30.47 -29.04 -11.52
C MET A 1 -31.76 -29.80 -11.25
N ASN A 2 -31.68 -31.12 -11.06
CA ASN A 2 -32.85 -31.98 -10.99
C ASN A 2 -33.57 -31.83 -9.65
N GLU A 3 -34.85 -31.45 -9.69
CA GLU A 3 -35.71 -31.20 -8.52
C GLU A 3 -36.18 -32.48 -7.77
N ASN A 4 -35.50 -33.61 -7.95
CA ASN A 4 -35.92 -34.89 -7.33
C ASN A 4 -35.27 -35.18 -5.97
N PHE A 5 -34.50 -34.25 -5.40
CA PHE A 5 -33.78 -34.49 -4.13
C PHE A 5 -34.59 -34.15 -2.87
N LEU A 6 -35.74 -33.49 -3.00
CA LEU A 6 -36.46 -32.88 -1.87
C LEU A 6 -37.70 -33.64 -1.38
N MET A 7 -37.72 -34.96 -1.49
CA MET A 7 -38.78 -35.80 -0.86
C MET A 7 -38.17 -36.91 0.00
N MET A 8 -37.21 -36.59 0.87
CA MET A 8 -36.76 -37.51 1.92
C MET A 8 -37.77 -37.51 3.07
N ASN A 9 -38.41 -38.67 3.28
CA ASN A 9 -39.38 -38.86 4.35
C ASN A 9 -38.67 -38.88 5.72
N LEU A 10 -38.89 -37.84 6.54
CA LEU A 10 -38.20 -37.60 7.82
C LEU A 10 -38.58 -38.59 8.94
N ASN A 11 -39.61 -39.42 8.73
CA ASN A 11 -40.01 -40.45 9.70
C ASN A 11 -39.19 -41.75 9.58
N ASP A 12 -38.43 -41.94 8.50
CA ASP A 12 -37.58 -43.12 8.36
C ASP A 12 -36.21 -42.87 9.01
N LYS A 13 -35.88 -43.68 10.03
CA LYS A 13 -34.58 -43.62 10.73
C LYS A 13 -33.39 -43.74 9.78
N LYS A 14 -33.54 -44.41 8.62
CA LYS A 14 -32.49 -44.50 7.61
C LYS A 14 -32.28 -43.16 6.90
N ASN A 15 -33.36 -42.46 6.56
CA ASN A 15 -33.28 -41.15 5.90
C ASN A 15 -32.72 -40.08 6.82
N VAL A 16 -33.06 -40.12 8.12
CA VAL A 16 -32.48 -39.22 9.13
C VAL A 16 -30.96 -39.43 9.24
N LYS A 17 -30.49 -40.68 9.22
CA LYS A 17 -29.04 -40.99 9.22
C LYS A 17 -28.36 -40.51 7.95
N ILE A 18 -28.96 -40.72 6.78
CA ILE A 18 -28.42 -40.26 5.50
C ILE A 18 -28.33 -38.74 5.47
N LEU A 19 -29.38 -38.04 5.91
CA LEU A 19 -29.40 -36.58 6.00
C LEU A 19 -28.32 -36.06 6.96
N PHE A 20 -28.17 -36.69 8.13
CA PHE A 20 -27.12 -36.33 9.08
C PHE A 20 -25.71 -36.49 8.49
N ILE A 21 -25.46 -37.59 7.78
CA ILE A 21 -24.18 -37.83 7.09
C ILE A 21 -23.94 -36.76 6.02
N LEU A 22 -24.95 -36.43 5.20
CA LEU A 22 -24.83 -35.40 4.18
C LEU A 22 -24.56 -34.02 4.77
N VAL A 23 -25.21 -33.65 5.87
CA VAL A 23 -24.97 -32.38 6.57
C VAL A 23 -23.55 -32.33 7.13
N VAL A 24 -23.08 -33.39 7.78
CA VAL A 24 -21.71 -33.47 8.32
C VAL A 24 -20.67 -33.36 7.19
N ILE A 25 -20.88 -34.02 6.06
CA ILE A 25 -19.95 -33.93 4.91
C ILE A 25 -19.90 -32.50 4.35
N ASN A 26 -21.06 -31.86 4.13
CA ASN A 26 -21.10 -30.49 3.59
C ASN A 26 -20.43 -29.47 4.54
N LEU A 27 -20.62 -29.61 5.85
CA LEU A 27 -19.97 -28.74 6.83
C LEU A 27 -18.44 -28.83 6.80
N ASN A 28 -17.88 -30.01 6.53
CA ASN A 28 -16.43 -30.19 6.42
C ASN A 28 -15.85 -29.62 5.11
N VAL A 29 -16.61 -29.68 4.01
CA VAL A 29 -16.17 -29.14 2.70
C VAL A 29 -16.13 -27.61 2.70
N ILE A 30 -17.04 -26.94 3.41
CA ILE A 30 -17.09 -25.47 3.50
C ILE A 30 -15.87 -24.92 4.28
N ASN A 31 -15.35 -25.67 5.24
CA ASN A 31 -14.17 -25.25 6.02
C ASN A 31 -12.82 -25.50 5.34
N ALA A 32 -12.78 -26.18 4.19
CA ALA A 32 -11.53 -26.65 3.61
C ALA A 32 -10.68 -25.57 2.90
N CYS A 33 -11.18 -24.34 2.73
CA CYS A 33 -10.36 -23.22 2.25
C CYS A 33 -11.03 -21.87 2.56
N TYR A 34 -11.05 -21.47 3.84
CA TYR A 34 -11.30 -20.08 4.22
C TYR A 34 -10.05 -19.50 4.88
N ILE A 35 -8.97 -19.40 4.09
CA ILE A 35 -7.78 -18.66 4.48
C ILE A 35 -8.03 -17.20 4.09
N THR A 36 -8.39 -16.37 5.07
CA THR A 36 -8.45 -14.91 4.89
C THR A 36 -7.07 -14.27 4.88
N ASN A 37 -6.10 -14.93 5.53
CA ASN A 37 -4.74 -14.43 5.69
C ASN A 37 -3.81 -15.20 4.77
N CYS A 38 -3.69 -14.73 3.53
CA CYS A 38 -2.73 -15.31 2.60
C CYS A 38 -1.31 -14.91 3.05
N PRO A 39 -0.40 -15.86 3.32
CA PRO A 39 0.98 -15.52 3.63
C PRO A 39 1.63 -14.80 2.45
N TRP A 40 2.56 -13.88 2.74
CA TRP A 40 3.39 -13.25 1.70
C TRP A 40 4.14 -14.33 0.89
N GLY A 41 4.12 -14.22 -0.44
CA GLY A 41 4.94 -15.07 -1.32
C GLY A 41 4.26 -16.32 -1.94
N GLY A 42 2.93 -16.39 -1.99
CA GLY A 42 2.24 -17.46 -2.74
C GLY A 42 2.53 -17.44 -4.25
N LYS A 43 2.24 -18.52 -5.01
CA LYS A 43 2.47 -18.60 -6.47
C LYS A 43 1.75 -17.53 -7.33
N ARG A 44 0.96 -16.65 -6.70
CA ARG A 44 0.26 -15.51 -7.29
C ARG A 44 0.69 -14.16 -6.70
N SER A 45 1.65 -14.11 -5.78
CA SER A 45 2.27 -12.84 -5.40
C SER A 45 2.99 -12.34 -6.64
N GLN A 46 2.32 -11.48 -7.40
CA GLN A 46 2.98 -10.67 -8.40
C GLN A 46 4.17 -9.98 -7.70
N PRO A 47 5.29 -9.78 -8.41
CA PRO A 47 6.39 -9.01 -7.86
C PRO A 47 5.82 -7.72 -7.32
N PHE A 48 6.30 -7.30 -6.15
CA PHE A 48 5.96 -6.08 -5.44
C PHE A 48 6.09 -4.77 -6.26
N LEU A 49 6.43 -4.90 -7.54
CA LEU A 49 6.72 -3.87 -8.51
C LEU A 49 5.48 -3.38 -9.28
N ASP A 50 4.38 -4.15 -9.34
CA ASP A 50 3.22 -3.82 -10.20
C ASP A 50 1.92 -3.52 -9.41
N PHE A 51 2.03 -2.94 -8.22
CA PHE A 51 0.88 -2.35 -7.52
C PHE A 51 0.68 -0.88 -7.90
N GLU A 52 0.48 -0.62 -9.20
CA GLU A 52 0.20 0.73 -9.71
C GLU A 52 -1.12 1.31 -9.13
N ASN A 53 -1.91 0.49 -8.43
CA ASN A 53 -3.14 0.87 -7.73
C ASN A 53 -3.20 0.40 -6.25
N ALA A 54 -2.09 0.10 -5.58
CA ALA A 54 -2.16 -0.12 -4.12
C ALA A 54 -2.45 1.20 -3.41
N HIS A 55 -3.56 1.25 -2.69
CA HIS A 55 -3.86 2.38 -1.83
C HIS A 55 -2.90 2.39 -0.63
N GLN A 56 -2.65 3.58 -0.09
CA GLN A 56 -1.88 3.71 1.15
C GLN A 56 -2.63 3.07 2.31
N CYS A 57 -1.89 2.38 3.18
CA CYS A 57 -2.46 1.84 4.40
C CYS A 57 -3.04 2.94 5.30
N ARG A 58 -4.00 2.58 6.12
CA ARG A 58 -4.71 3.48 7.03
C ARG A 58 -3.75 4.17 8.00
N LYS A 59 -4.10 5.41 8.32
CA LYS A 59 -3.43 6.18 9.35
C LYS A 59 -3.84 5.75 10.76
N CYS A 60 -2.88 5.78 11.67
CA CYS A 60 -3.02 5.44 13.08
C CYS A 60 -2.45 6.58 13.95
N ALA A 61 -2.54 6.45 15.28
CA ALA A 61 -2.06 7.47 16.23
C ALA A 61 -2.52 8.90 15.89
N SER A 62 -3.83 9.09 15.69
CA SER A 62 -4.44 10.37 15.32
C SER A 62 -3.91 11.00 14.02
N GLY A 63 -3.38 10.18 13.11
CA GLY A 63 -2.87 10.64 11.83
C GLY A 63 -1.36 10.87 11.80
N LEU A 64 -0.66 10.71 12.92
CA LEU A 64 0.79 10.86 13.03
C LEU A 64 1.56 9.65 12.51
N GLY A 65 0.90 8.49 12.43
CA GLY A 65 1.49 7.25 11.95
C GLY A 65 0.65 6.57 10.87
N MET A 66 1.21 5.50 10.31
CA MET A 66 0.55 4.61 9.37
C MET A 66 0.70 3.15 9.79
N CYS A 67 -0.29 2.34 9.46
CA CYS A 67 -0.26 0.92 9.78
C CYS A 67 0.75 0.18 8.90
N PHE A 68 1.67 -0.56 9.55
CA PHE A 68 2.60 -1.49 8.89
C PHE A 68 2.16 -2.95 9.08
N GLY A 69 1.30 -3.21 10.07
CA GLY A 69 0.68 -4.51 10.33
C GLY A 69 -0.49 -4.36 11.29
N PRO A 70 -1.23 -5.44 11.60
CA PRO A 70 -2.44 -5.38 12.44
C PRO A 70 -2.15 -4.89 13.87
N ARG A 71 -0.89 -4.98 14.31
CA ARG A 71 -0.45 -4.56 15.64
C ARG A 71 0.76 -3.61 15.61
N ILE A 72 1.04 -2.99 14.46
CA ILE A 72 2.21 -2.13 14.25
C ILE A 72 1.78 -0.83 13.58
N CYS A 73 2.05 0.29 14.25
CA CYS A 73 1.78 1.65 13.79
C CYS A 73 3.07 2.48 13.84
N CYS A 74 3.53 3.02 12.71
CA CYS A 74 4.79 3.75 12.65
C CYS A 74 4.63 5.14 12.05
N GLY A 75 5.35 6.11 12.62
CA GLY A 75 5.48 7.47 12.08
C GLY A 75 6.92 7.97 12.20
N PRO A 76 7.37 8.85 11.29
CA PRO A 76 8.75 9.34 11.26
C PRO A 76 9.16 9.98 12.60
N ASP A 77 8.28 10.81 13.19
CA ASP A 77 8.58 11.57 14.41
C ASP A 77 8.17 10.86 15.71
N MET A 78 7.33 9.83 15.63
CA MET A 78 6.79 9.10 16.79
C MET A 78 7.42 7.72 17.00
N GLY A 79 8.27 7.28 16.05
CA GLY A 79 8.78 5.92 16.02
C GLY A 79 7.68 4.90 15.71
N CYS A 80 7.81 3.68 16.24
CA CYS A 80 6.82 2.63 16.06
C CYS A 80 6.18 2.24 17.40
N LEU A 81 4.85 2.17 17.37
CA LEU A 81 4.01 1.62 18.41
C LEU A 81 3.66 0.18 18.04
N ILE A 82 3.98 -0.76 18.94
CA ILE A 82 3.72 -2.19 18.76
C ILE A 82 2.82 -2.65 19.90
N ASP A 83 1.74 -3.35 19.57
CA ASP A 83 0.76 -3.89 20.53
C ASP A 83 0.16 -2.82 21.47
N THR A 84 -0.02 -1.59 20.98
CA THR A 84 -0.60 -0.50 21.76
C THR A 84 -2.07 -0.25 21.41
N LYS A 85 -2.74 0.65 22.15
CA LYS A 85 -4.13 0.99 21.88
C LYS A 85 -4.29 1.64 20.50
N GLU A 86 -3.28 2.39 20.07
CA GLU A 86 -3.24 3.11 18.80
C GLU A 86 -3.17 2.16 17.59
N THR A 87 -2.71 0.91 17.77
CA THR A 87 -2.64 -0.09 16.70
C THR A 87 -3.95 -0.83 16.49
N SER A 88 -4.95 -0.68 17.37
CA SER A 88 -6.27 -1.33 17.23
C SER A 88 -6.96 -1.01 15.92
N VAL A 89 -6.74 0.19 15.38
CA VAL A 89 -7.29 0.62 14.09
C VAL A 89 -6.68 -0.14 12.90
N CYS A 90 -5.46 -0.67 13.05
CA CYS A 90 -4.75 -1.38 11.98
C CYS A 90 -5.32 -2.77 11.71
N GLN A 91 -5.96 -3.40 12.71
CA GLN A 91 -6.67 -4.68 12.52
C GLN A 91 -7.84 -4.56 11.53
N LEU A 92 -8.33 -3.34 11.29
CA LEU A 92 -9.39 -3.11 10.32
C LEU A 92 -8.92 -3.26 8.87
N GLU A 93 -7.61 -3.22 8.61
CA GLU A 93 -7.07 -3.49 7.26
C GLU A 93 -7.35 -4.94 6.85
N ASP A 94 -7.06 -5.89 7.75
CA ASP A 94 -7.28 -7.32 7.50
C ASP A 94 -8.77 -7.68 7.34
N ILE A 95 -9.65 -6.93 8.02
CA ILE A 95 -11.09 -7.25 8.07
C ILE A 95 -11.87 -6.56 6.94
N LYS A 96 -11.50 -5.33 6.57
CA LYS A 96 -12.34 -4.45 5.76
C LYS A 96 -11.85 -4.28 4.32
N SER A 97 -10.58 -4.54 4.06
CA SER A 97 -9.99 -4.27 2.74
C SER A 97 -9.76 -5.56 1.96
N ASN A 98 -10.54 -5.76 0.89
CA ASN A 98 -10.28 -6.83 -0.09
C ASN A 98 -9.11 -6.48 -1.03
N VAL A 99 -8.59 -5.25 -0.95
CA VAL A 99 -7.46 -4.77 -1.75
C VAL A 99 -6.27 -4.64 -0.80
N PRO A 100 -5.09 -5.17 -1.13
CA PRO A 100 -3.91 -4.96 -0.30
C PRO A 100 -3.53 -3.48 -0.30
N CYS A 101 -3.21 -2.97 0.89
CA CYS A 101 -2.63 -1.65 1.06
C CYS A 101 -1.09 -1.75 1.08
N GLN A 102 -0.41 -0.64 0.83
CA GLN A 102 1.04 -0.58 0.95
C GLN A 102 1.48 0.47 1.98
N PRO A 103 2.36 0.11 2.93
CA PRO A 103 2.99 1.08 3.81
C PRO A 103 3.98 1.97 3.05
N TYR A 104 4.34 3.12 3.64
CA TYR A 104 5.30 4.05 3.04
C TYR A 104 6.73 3.53 3.22
N GLY A 105 7.69 4.27 2.66
CA GLY A 105 9.11 4.04 2.84
C GLY A 105 9.71 3.06 1.85
N LYS A 106 11.01 3.18 1.62
CA LYS A 106 11.78 2.29 0.75
C LYS A 106 11.88 0.88 1.32
N ILE A 107 12.11 -0.09 0.42
CA ILE A 107 12.38 -1.49 0.80
C ILE A 107 13.70 -1.54 1.56
N CYS A 108 13.76 -2.40 2.57
CA CYS A 108 14.96 -2.63 3.38
C CYS A 108 15.29 -4.12 3.45
N ASP A 109 16.57 -4.44 3.66
CA ASP A 109 17.08 -5.80 3.51
C ASP A 109 17.11 -6.60 4.82
N LYS A 110 17.01 -5.93 5.98
CA LYS A 110 17.09 -6.60 7.29
C LYS A 110 15.87 -7.45 7.62
N VAL A 111 14.72 -7.10 7.06
CA VAL A 111 13.46 -7.82 7.27
C VAL A 111 12.93 -8.22 5.90
N GLU A 112 12.59 -9.50 5.72
CA GLU A 112 11.98 -9.96 4.47
C GLU A 112 10.68 -9.22 4.18
N PHE A 113 10.59 -8.68 2.96
CA PHE A 113 9.48 -7.81 2.51
C PHE A 113 9.28 -6.57 3.40
N GLY A 114 10.32 -6.13 4.11
CA GLY A 114 10.28 -4.98 4.99
C GLY A 114 10.33 -3.65 4.25
N ARG A 115 9.82 -2.61 4.90
CA ARG A 115 9.99 -1.20 4.50
C ARG A 115 10.46 -0.35 5.66
N CYS A 116 11.20 0.71 5.35
CA CYS A 116 11.67 1.67 6.33
C CYS A 116 10.49 2.44 6.93
N ALA A 117 10.24 2.20 8.21
CA ALA A 117 9.15 2.81 8.97
C ALA A 117 9.57 4.13 9.63
N THR A 118 10.81 4.22 10.09
CA THR A 118 11.41 5.44 10.65
C THR A 118 12.94 5.37 10.50
N SER A 119 13.63 6.39 11.01
CA SER A 119 15.09 6.42 11.11
C SER A 119 15.61 5.15 11.76
N ASN A 120 16.50 4.46 11.05
CA ASN A 120 17.14 3.21 11.42
C ASN A 120 16.20 2.04 11.71
N LEU A 121 14.95 2.03 11.23
CA LEU A 121 14.02 0.94 11.54
C LEU A 121 13.30 0.41 10.30
N CYS A 122 13.52 -0.88 10.04
CA CYS A 122 12.89 -1.66 8.99
C CYS A 122 11.76 -2.51 9.57
N CYS A 123 10.55 -2.41 9.04
CA CYS A 123 9.38 -3.12 9.54
C CYS A 123 8.69 -3.92 8.46
N ASN A 124 8.22 -5.11 8.83
CA ASN A 124 7.17 -5.83 8.13
C ASN A 124 5.94 -5.94 9.06
N PRO A 125 4.84 -6.58 8.62
CA PRO A 125 3.61 -6.67 9.42
C PRO A 125 3.72 -7.48 10.71
N ASP A 126 4.76 -8.31 10.82
CA ASP A 126 4.98 -9.19 11.97
C ASP A 126 5.91 -8.54 12.99
N HIS A 127 6.98 -7.87 12.55
CA HIS A 127 8.02 -7.34 13.41
C HIS A 127 8.85 -6.22 12.74
N CYS A 128 9.65 -5.54 13.57
CA CYS A 128 10.59 -4.53 13.15
C CYS A 128 12.00 -4.87 13.64
N LEU A 129 13.01 -4.55 12.83
CA LEU A 129 14.42 -4.66 13.17
C LEU A 129 15.15 -3.37 12.84
N GLU A 130 16.19 -3.08 13.61
CA GLU A 130 17.06 -1.95 13.36
C GLU A 130 17.83 -2.15 12.05
N ASP A 131 17.80 -1.15 11.18
CA ASP A 131 18.45 -1.15 9.87
C ASP A 131 19.03 0.23 9.57
N SER A 132 20.36 0.35 9.63
CA SER A 132 21.08 1.59 9.33
C SER A 132 20.91 2.09 7.89
N THR A 133 20.38 1.28 6.97
CA THR A 133 20.05 1.71 5.60
C THR A 133 18.78 2.56 5.54
N CYS A 134 17.92 2.45 6.56
CA CYS A 134 16.74 3.27 6.74
C CYS A 134 17.12 4.65 7.28
N VAL A 135 17.70 5.50 6.44
CA VAL A 135 18.00 6.88 6.82
C VAL A 135 16.70 7.69 6.81
N SER A 136 16.47 8.53 7.83
CA SER A 136 15.44 9.58 7.77
C SER A 136 15.81 10.58 6.68
N GLU A 137 15.41 10.25 5.47
CA GLU A 137 15.38 11.22 4.40
C GLU A 137 14.10 12.03 4.62
N GLU A 138 14.23 13.25 5.13
CA GLU A 138 13.16 14.27 5.15
C GLU A 138 12.57 14.57 3.74
N ASN A 139 12.96 13.82 2.69
CA ASN A 139 12.63 14.09 1.31
C ASN A 139 12.49 12.80 0.47
N ASP A 140 11.70 11.82 0.95
CA ASP A 140 11.19 10.77 0.06
C ASP A 140 10.00 11.31 -0.77
N TYR A 141 10.27 12.40 -1.51
CA TYR A 141 9.56 12.67 -2.75
C TYR A 141 10.02 11.58 -3.71
N SER A 142 9.09 10.69 -4.07
CA SER A 142 9.33 9.54 -4.93
C SER A 142 10.17 9.91 -6.15
N GLU A 143 11.05 9.00 -6.57
CA GLU A 143 12.00 9.22 -7.68
C GLU A 143 11.33 9.73 -8.96
N ASP A 144 10.05 9.41 -9.17
CA ASP A 144 9.20 9.92 -10.26
C ASP A 144 9.02 11.46 -10.22
N TYR A 145 8.87 12.05 -9.03
CA TYR A 145 8.71 13.51 -8.91
C TYR A 145 10.03 14.26 -9.10
N LYS A 146 11.18 13.66 -8.78
CA LYS A 146 12.50 14.26 -9.07
C LYS A 146 12.74 14.39 -10.57
N GLU A 147 12.31 13.41 -11.37
CA GLU A 147 12.40 13.49 -12.83
C GLU A 147 11.44 14.55 -13.40
N ILE A 148 10.22 14.66 -12.85
CA ILE A 148 9.24 15.65 -13.26
C ILE A 148 9.68 17.08 -12.90
N ASP A 149 10.17 17.31 -11.68
CA ASP A 149 10.63 18.63 -11.23
C ASP A 149 11.87 19.10 -11.99
N THR A 150 12.81 18.20 -12.29
CA THR A 150 13.98 18.54 -13.10
C THR A 150 13.59 18.91 -14.53
N LYS A 151 12.61 18.22 -15.13
CA LYS A 151 12.05 18.57 -16.45
C LYS A 151 11.33 19.93 -16.41
N LEU A 152 10.50 20.18 -15.40
CA LEU A 152 9.80 21.46 -15.20
C LEU A 152 10.77 22.62 -14.99
N LEU A 153 11.77 22.47 -14.12
CA LEU A 153 12.82 23.47 -13.88
C LEU A 153 13.61 23.77 -15.16
N LYS A 154 13.91 22.76 -15.97
CA LYS A 154 14.61 22.93 -17.26
C LYS A 154 13.72 23.66 -18.28
N ALA A 155 12.42 23.38 -18.31
CA ALA A 155 11.46 24.07 -19.17
C ALA A 155 11.31 25.55 -18.75
N LEU A 156 11.16 25.83 -17.45
CA LEU A 156 11.07 27.19 -16.92
C LEU A 156 12.33 28.01 -17.24
N LYS A 157 13.53 27.45 -17.06
CA LYS A 157 14.78 28.12 -17.44
C LYS A 157 14.83 28.49 -18.93
N ARG A 158 14.34 27.61 -19.81
CA ARG A 158 14.25 27.88 -21.25
C ARG A 158 13.25 28.98 -21.59
N LEU A 159 12.12 29.05 -20.86
CA LEU A 159 11.14 30.11 -21.06
C LEU A 159 11.68 31.47 -20.59
N ILE A 160 12.39 31.50 -19.46
CA ILE A 160 13.04 32.70 -18.94
C ILE A 160 14.14 33.18 -19.90
N SER A 161 14.97 32.28 -20.44
CA SER A 161 16.02 32.65 -21.40
C SER A 161 15.45 33.20 -22.71
N LYS A 162 14.37 32.59 -23.23
CA LYS A 162 13.66 33.11 -24.41
C LYS A 162 13.02 34.47 -24.16
N LYS A 163 12.45 34.69 -22.98
CA LYS A 163 11.86 35.98 -22.60
C LYS A 163 12.94 37.06 -22.49
N ARG A 164 14.12 36.72 -21.97
CA ARG A 164 15.27 37.63 -21.89
C ARG A 164 15.79 38.05 -23.26
N GLN A 165 16.00 37.10 -24.17
CA GLN A 165 16.40 37.39 -25.56
C GLN A 165 15.34 38.19 -26.33
N LYS A 166 14.05 37.91 -26.08
CA LYS A 166 12.95 38.68 -26.68
C LYS A 166 12.91 40.12 -26.17
N ASN A 167 13.22 40.34 -24.89
CA ASN A 167 13.31 41.69 -24.32
C ASN A 167 14.53 42.47 -24.84
N GLU A 168 15.70 41.83 -24.97
CA GLU A 168 16.91 42.44 -25.55
C GLU A 168 16.72 42.80 -27.04
N ASN A 169 15.99 41.97 -27.80
CA ASN A 169 15.60 42.28 -29.18
C ASN A 169 14.53 43.38 -29.28
N TYR A 170 13.67 43.54 -28.26
CA TYR A 170 12.67 44.60 -28.22
C TYR A 170 13.31 45.97 -27.89
N GLU A 171 14.32 46.01 -27.03
CA GLU A 171 15.11 47.22 -26.77
C GLU A 171 15.94 47.62 -27.99
N SER A 172 16.53 46.66 -28.71
CA SER A 172 17.30 46.93 -29.93
C SER A 172 16.42 47.48 -31.08
N HIS A 173 15.19 47.00 -31.24
CA HIS A 173 14.27 47.51 -32.26
C HIS A 173 13.60 48.86 -31.92
N ASN A 174 13.68 49.32 -30.67
CA ASN A 174 13.12 50.61 -30.27
C ASN A 174 14.14 51.77 -30.35
N ILE A 175 15.44 51.46 -30.48
CA ILE A 175 16.50 52.45 -30.70
C ILE A 175 16.52 52.92 -32.17
N ASP A 176 16.18 52.04 -33.11
CA ASP A 176 16.16 52.36 -34.55
C ASP A 176 14.96 53.23 -34.98
N ASN A 177 13.96 53.45 -34.12
CA ASN A 177 12.76 54.26 -34.41
C ASN A 177 12.82 55.71 -33.91
N TYR A 178 13.95 56.15 -33.32
CA TYR A 178 14.14 57.53 -32.86
C TYR A 178 15.16 58.34 -33.69
N GLN A 179 15.59 57.84 -34.86
CA GLN A 179 16.50 58.53 -35.77
C GLN A 179 15.95 58.74 -37.20
N SER A 180 14.66 59.07 -37.36
CA SER A 180 14.15 59.70 -38.58
C SER A 180 13.30 60.92 -38.28
#